data_AF-A0A7W3NDP3-F1
#
_entry.id   AF-A0A7W3NDP3-F1
#
_cell.length_a   1.000
_cell.length_b   1.000
_cell.length_c   1.000
_cell.angle_alpha   90.00
_cell.angle_beta   90.00
_cell.angle_gamma   90.00
#
_symmetry.space_group_name_H-M   'P 1'
#
loop_
_entity.id
_entity.type
_entity.pdbx_description
1 polymer ?
#
loop_
_entity_poly.entity_id
_entity_poly.type
_entity_poly.pdbx_seq_one_letter_code
_entity_poly.pdbx_strand_id
1 'polypeptide(L)'
;MIALVIVGFVKINVFFYAVIVGLSTLFKVKRPSALTYPVGTVILFFSWTIASNVQEHLKEGLTIMPVLLFIPFHLVIPFTLLCIAFIKHRIKNKRAAAILMAAARSSAIRYCKCSCSRSFFTCSSCEIVTS
;
A
#
# COMPACT_ATOMS: atom_id res chain seq x y z
N MET A 1 -29.31 -3.20 15.28
CA MET A 1 -28.25 -3.88 16.06
C MET A 1 -27.51 -4.91 15.22
N ILE A 2 -28.20 -5.91 14.65
CA ILE A 2 -27.61 -6.93 13.74
C ILE A 2 -26.78 -6.38 12.57
N ALA A 3 -27.22 -5.32 11.89
CA ALA A 3 -26.47 -4.75 10.75
C ALA A 3 -25.07 -4.21 11.14
N LEU A 4 -24.95 -3.59 12.33
CA LEU A 4 -23.67 -3.05 12.83
C LEU A 4 -22.67 -4.17 13.12
N VAL A 5 -23.17 -5.27 13.67
CA VAL A 5 -22.37 -6.47 13.96
C VAL A 5 -21.85 -7.08 12.66
N ILE A 6 -22.74 -7.30 11.68
CA ILE A 6 -22.37 -7.89 10.38
C ILE A 6 -21.34 -7.02 9.64
N VAL A 7 -21.56 -5.70 9.58
CA VAL A 7 -20.62 -4.77 8.94
C VAL A 7 -19.26 -4.77 9.64
N GLY A 8 -19.24 -4.84 10.98
CA GLY A 8 -18.01 -4.94 11.76
C GLY A 8 -17.21 -6.19 11.40
N PHE A 9 -17.85 -7.36 11.38
CA PHE A 9 -17.20 -8.61 11.00
C PHE A 9 -16.68 -8.59 9.57
N VAL A 10 -17.48 -8.11 8.61
CA VAL A 10 -17.05 -8.01 7.20
C VAL A 10 -15.82 -7.11 7.07
N LYS A 11 -15.82 -5.95 7.75
CA LYS A 11 -14.71 -5.00 7.73
C LYS A 11 -13.41 -5.64 8.25
N ILE A 12 -13.47 -6.34 9.37
CA ILE A 12 -12.30 -7.01 9.97
C ILE A 12 -11.75 -8.10 9.03
N ASN A 13 -12.62 -8.90 8.42
CA ASN A 13 -12.20 -9.95 7.48
C ASN A 13 -11.51 -9.37 6.24
N VAL A 14 -12.04 -8.28 5.68
CA VAL A 14 -11.43 -7.60 4.52
C VAL A 14 -10.06 -7.05 4.85
N PHE A 15 -9.89 -6.42 6.02
CA PHE A 15 -8.58 -5.93 6.46
C PHE A 15 -7.59 -7.07 6.70
N PHE A 16 -8.03 -8.17 7.33
CA PHE A 16 -7.18 -9.33 7.54
C PHE A 16 -6.65 -9.89 6.22
N TYR A 17 -7.51 -10.05 5.22
CA TYR A 17 -7.10 -10.50 3.89
C TYR A 17 -6.08 -9.53 3.24
N ALA A 18 -6.35 -8.22 3.30
CA ALA A 18 -5.45 -7.20 2.75
C ALA A 18 -4.06 -7.23 3.42
N VAL A 19 -3.99 -7.46 4.73
CA VAL A 19 -2.73 -7.59 5.47
C VAL A 19 -1.95 -8.81 5.00
N ILE A 20 -2.58 -9.98 4.85
CA ILE A 20 -1.89 -11.20 4.38
C ILE A 20 -1.32 -11.02 2.97
N VAL A 21 -2.08 -10.38 2.06
CA VAL A 21 -1.61 -10.07 0.70
C VAL A 21 -0.51 -9.01 0.69
N GLY A 22 -0.60 -8.00 1.57
CA GLY A 22 0.42 -6.98 1.73
C GLY A 22 1.74 -7.55 2.26
N LEU A 23 1.67 -8.39 3.30
CA LEU A 23 2.84 -9.06 3.85
C LEU A 23 3.45 -10.05 2.85
N SER A 24 2.65 -10.82 2.11
CA SER A 24 3.19 -11.76 1.12
C SER A 24 3.96 -11.04 0.01
N THR A 25 3.50 -9.85 -0.39
CA THR A 25 4.19 -8.99 -1.37
C THR A 25 5.48 -8.41 -0.81
N LEU A 26 5.46 -7.94 0.45
CA LEU A 26 6.62 -7.31 1.08
C LEU A 26 7.74 -8.31 1.39
N PHE A 27 7.38 -9.50 1.89
CA PHE A 27 8.32 -10.56 2.25
C PHE A 27 8.61 -11.54 1.09
N LYS A 28 8.04 -11.33 -0.10
CA LYS A 28 8.22 -12.19 -1.30
C LYS A 28 8.00 -13.68 -1.00
N VAL A 29 7.06 -14.00 -0.11
CA VAL A 29 6.82 -15.38 0.32
C VAL A 29 5.96 -16.11 -0.70
N LYS A 30 6.47 -17.21 -1.26
CA LYS A 30 5.77 -18.03 -2.28
C LYS A 30 4.43 -18.60 -1.80
N ARG A 31 4.22 -18.75 -0.48
CA ARG A 31 3.02 -19.32 0.12
C ARG A 31 2.36 -18.35 1.11
N PRO A 32 1.33 -17.59 0.71
CA PRO A 32 0.63 -16.67 1.61
C PRO A 32 -0.09 -17.39 2.76
N SER A 33 -0.48 -18.66 2.57
CA SER A 33 -1.18 -19.46 3.58
C SER A 33 -0.38 -19.73 4.86
N ALA A 34 0.96 -19.76 4.77
CA ALA A 34 1.81 -19.96 5.94
C ALA A 34 1.86 -18.71 6.85
N LEU A 35 1.65 -17.52 6.28
CA LEU A 35 1.63 -16.25 7.02
C LEU A 35 0.32 -16.01 7.77
N THR A 36 -0.76 -16.68 7.35
CA THR A 36 -2.07 -16.56 8.00
C THR A 36 -2.04 -17.00 9.46
N TYR A 37 -1.28 -18.05 9.78
CA TYR A 37 -1.13 -18.57 11.14
C TYR A 37 -0.56 -17.55 12.12
N PRO A 38 0.67 -17.03 11.92
CA PRO A 38 1.26 -16.09 12.87
C PRO A 38 0.47 -14.77 12.96
N VAL A 39 -0.01 -14.25 11.83
CA VAL A 39 -0.77 -12.99 11.81
C VAL A 39 -2.11 -13.15 12.54
N GLY A 40 -2.81 -14.28 12.34
CA GLY A 40 -4.04 -14.59 13.07
C GLY A 40 -3.81 -14.70 14.58
N THR A 41 -2.75 -15.38 15.01
CA THR A 41 -2.40 -15.51 16.44
C THR A 41 -2.13 -14.16 17.10
N VAL A 42 -1.37 -13.27 16.43
CA VAL A 42 -1.09 -11.93 16.95
C VAL A 42 -2.37 -11.11 17.12
N ILE A 43 -3.28 -11.18 16.15
CA ILE A 43 -4.56 -10.43 16.21
C ILE A 43 -5.45 -10.95 17.33
N LEU A 44 -5.54 -12.28 17.51
CA LEU A 44 -6.28 -12.89 18.61
C LEU A 44 -5.71 -12.45 19.97
N PHE A 45 -4.38 -12.42 20.10
CA PHE A 45 -3.71 -11.95 21.31
C PHE A 45 -4.01 -10.48 21.61
N PHE A 46 -3.98 -9.62 20.58
CA PHE A 46 -4.35 -8.21 20.71
C PHE A 46 -5.83 -8.02 21.11
N SER A 47 -6.73 -8.86 20.61
CA SER A 47 -8.13 -8.83 21.01
C SER A 47 -8.30 -9.07 22.51
N TRP A 48 -7.57 -10.05 23.06
CA TRP A 48 -7.61 -10.38 24.48
C TRP A 48 -7.12 -9.22 25.36
N THR A 49 -6.02 -8.58 24.97
CA THR A 49 -5.43 -7.50 25.78
C THR A 49 -6.32 -6.25 25.79
N ILE A 50 -6.89 -5.87 24.63
CA ILE A 50 -7.73 -4.67 24.49
C ILE A 50 -9.09 -4.83 25.19
N ALA A 51 -9.65 -6.05 25.21
CA ALA A 51 -10.95 -6.33 25.82
C ALA A 51 -11.03 -5.94 27.30
N SER A 52 -9.90 -5.97 28.02
CA SER A 52 -9.86 -5.65 29.44
C SER A 52 -10.12 -4.17 29.77
N ASN A 53 -9.89 -3.23 28.84
CA ASN A 53 -10.05 -1.79 29.10
C ASN A 53 -10.70 -1.01 27.93
N VAL A 54 -11.75 -1.57 27.32
CA VAL A 54 -12.40 -0.99 26.13
C VAL A 54 -13.02 0.39 26.33
N GLN A 55 -13.44 0.72 27.56
CA GLN A 55 -14.16 1.98 27.84
C GLN A 55 -13.22 3.19 27.83
N GLU A 56 -12.04 3.08 28.43
CA GLU A 56 -11.02 4.13 28.33
C GLU A 56 -10.42 4.16 26.92
N HIS A 57 -10.22 3.00 26.29
CA HIS A 57 -9.69 2.90 24.93
C HIS A 57 -10.55 3.64 23.89
N LEU A 58 -11.88 3.60 24.00
CA LEU A 58 -12.78 4.33 23.11
C LEU A 58 -12.74 5.84 23.35
N LYS A 59 -12.53 6.27 24.60
CA LYS A 59 -12.49 7.69 24.97
C LYS A 59 -11.18 8.34 24.54
N GLU A 60 -10.03 7.73 24.84
CA GLU A 60 -8.73 8.15 24.32
C GLU A 60 -8.65 8.01 22.80
N GLY A 61 -9.21 6.92 22.26
CA GLY A 61 -9.16 6.59 20.84
C GLY A 61 -9.80 7.64 19.95
N LEU A 62 -10.90 8.26 20.40
CA LEU A 62 -11.58 9.30 19.61
C LEU A 62 -10.82 10.62 19.55
N THR A 63 -9.99 10.93 20.55
CA THR A 63 -9.28 12.21 20.61
C THR A 63 -7.85 12.11 20.10
N ILE A 64 -7.16 11.01 20.41
CA ILE A 64 -5.73 10.86 20.14
C ILE A 64 -5.47 10.17 18.79
N MET A 65 -6.27 9.17 18.38
CA MET A 65 -6.05 8.46 17.11
C MET A 65 -6.14 9.37 15.87
N PRO A 66 -7.09 10.32 15.75
CA PRO A 66 -7.18 11.20 14.60
C PRO A 66 -5.90 12.02 14.40
N VAL A 67 -5.39 12.59 15.48
CA VAL A 67 -4.21 13.46 15.45
C VAL A 67 -2.95 12.63 15.19
N LEU A 68 -2.81 11.49 15.86
CA LEU A 68 -1.57 10.73 15.80
C LEU A 68 -1.44 9.84 14.56
N LEU A 69 -2.53 9.26 14.04
CA LEU A 69 -2.44 8.37 12.86
C LEU A 69 -2.79 9.07 11.56
N PHE A 70 -3.85 9.88 11.50
CA PHE A 70 -4.28 10.44 10.22
C PHE A 70 -3.36 11.56 9.74
N ILE A 71 -2.83 12.38 10.64
CA ILE A 71 -1.95 13.49 10.27
C ILE A 71 -0.65 12.97 9.64
N PRO A 72 0.13 12.07 10.27
CA PRO A 72 1.33 11.57 9.61
C PRO A 72 0.97 10.73 8.39
N PHE A 73 -0.02 9.86 8.44
CA PHE A 73 -0.26 8.96 7.30
C PHE A 73 -0.78 9.70 6.06
N HIS A 74 -1.71 10.63 6.24
CA HIS A 74 -2.31 11.34 5.12
C HIS A 74 -1.51 12.58 4.70
N LEU A 75 -0.71 13.19 5.57
CA LEU A 75 0.13 14.33 5.19
C LEU A 75 1.50 13.85 4.69
N VAL A 76 2.16 12.93 5.40
CA VAL A 76 3.55 12.54 5.10
C VAL A 76 3.63 11.78 3.78
N ILE A 77 2.69 10.89 3.47
CA ILE A 77 2.72 10.12 2.22
C ILE A 77 2.63 11.05 0.98
N PRO A 78 1.57 11.86 0.78
CA PRO A 78 1.49 12.73 -0.39
C PRO A 78 2.56 13.81 -0.37
N PHE A 79 2.95 14.35 0.79
CA PHE A 79 4.01 15.35 0.86
C PHE A 79 5.37 14.78 0.45
N THR A 80 5.72 13.57 0.90
CA THR A 80 6.97 12.91 0.51
C THR A 80 6.97 12.58 -0.97
N LEU A 81 5.85 12.06 -1.52
CA LEU A 81 5.73 11.86 -2.97
C LEU A 81 5.85 13.17 -3.75
N LEU A 82 5.25 14.26 -3.26
CA LEU A 82 5.31 15.58 -3.88
C LEU A 82 6.74 16.15 -3.84
N CYS A 83 7.44 16.06 -2.71
CA CYS A 83 8.83 16.48 -2.57
C CYS A 83 9.73 15.69 -3.53
N ILE A 84 9.60 14.36 -3.59
CA ILE A 84 10.37 13.52 -4.51
C ILE A 84 10.07 13.90 -5.96
N ALA A 85 8.79 14.10 -6.32
CA ALA A 85 8.38 14.49 -7.66
C ALA A 85 8.92 15.89 -8.03
N PHE A 86 8.88 16.85 -7.11
CA PHE A 86 9.33 18.22 -7.33
C PHE A 86 10.85 18.29 -7.49
N ILE A 87 11.60 17.58 -6.63
CA ILE A 87 13.06 17.45 -6.75
C ILE A 87 13.41 16.78 -8.09
N LYS A 88 12.71 15.68 -8.46
CA LYS A 88 12.91 15.01 -9.74
C LYS A 88 12.57 15.90 -10.94
N HIS A 89 11.54 16.74 -10.84
CA HIS A 89 11.14 17.69 -11.88
C HIS A 89 12.18 18.81 -12.05
N ARG A 90 12.71 19.35 -10.96
CA ARG A 90 13.77 20.37 -10.98
C ARG A 90 15.11 19.81 -11.48
N ILE A 91 15.44 18.56 -11.13
CA ILE A 91 16.62 17.84 -11.66
C ILE A 91 16.43 17.49 -13.14
N LYS A 92 15.21 17.11 -13.55
CA LYS A 92 14.88 16.91 -14.97
C LYS A 92 15.02 18.19 -15.78
N ASN A 93 14.79 19.39 -15.25
CA ASN A 93 14.99 20.63 -16.03
C ASN A 93 16.48 20.93 -16.30
N LYS A 94 17.40 20.55 -15.41
CA LYS A 94 18.85 20.62 -15.68
C LYS A 94 19.34 19.47 -16.57
N ARG A 95 18.77 18.28 -16.38
CA ARG A 95 19.07 17.10 -17.21
C ARG A 95 18.36 17.13 -18.56
N ALA A 96 17.28 17.88 -18.76
CA ALA A 96 16.58 17.97 -20.04
C ALA A 96 17.41 18.75 -21.05
N ALA A 97 18.13 19.80 -20.65
CA ALA A 97 19.09 20.45 -21.53
C ALA A 97 20.25 19.50 -21.94
N ALA A 98 20.78 18.72 -20.99
CA ALA A 98 21.85 17.75 -21.26
C ALA A 98 21.35 16.50 -22.04
N ILE A 99 20.13 16.03 -21.76
CA ILE A 99 19.50 14.87 -22.40
C ILE A 99 18.91 15.25 -23.75
N LEU A 100 18.43 16.48 -24.01
CA LEU A 100 18.07 16.94 -25.35
C LEU A 100 19.29 17.06 -26.27
N MET A 101 20.44 17.52 -25.73
CA MET A 101 21.70 17.51 -26.48
C MET A 101 22.22 16.07 -26.74
N ALA A 102 21.95 15.11 -25.85
CA ALA A 102 22.26 13.69 -26.07
C ALA A 102 21.21 12.94 -26.93
N ALA A 103 19.94 13.34 -26.87
CA ALA A 103 18.80 12.68 -27.52
C ALA A 103 18.53 13.21 -28.94
N ALA A 104 19.16 14.31 -29.36
CA ALA A 104 19.26 14.66 -30.78
C ALA A 104 19.99 13.60 -31.64
N ARG A 105 20.48 12.51 -31.01
CA ARG A 105 21.13 11.38 -31.66
C ARG A 105 20.48 10.01 -31.45
N SER A 106 19.36 9.88 -30.72
CA SER A 106 18.84 8.54 -30.37
C SER A 106 17.33 8.53 -30.09
N SER A 107 16.55 8.62 -31.17
CA SER A 107 15.11 8.33 -31.19
C SER A 107 14.85 6.87 -30.77
N ALA A 108 14.34 6.63 -29.56
CA ALA A 108 13.64 5.39 -29.19
C ALA A 108 12.93 5.58 -27.84
N ILE A 109 11.67 6.02 -27.87
CA ILE A 109 10.80 6.12 -26.70
C ILE A 109 10.24 4.74 -26.39
N ARG A 110 10.51 4.21 -25.18
CA ARG A 110 9.90 2.97 -24.68
C ARG A 110 8.57 3.30 -23.98
N TYR A 111 7.44 2.99 -24.61
CA TYR A 111 6.11 2.97 -23.99
C TYR A 111 5.70 1.51 -23.71
N CYS A 112 5.23 1.21 -22.50
CA CYS A 112 4.52 -0.04 -22.23
C CYS A 112 3.01 0.22 -22.35
N LYS A 113 2.37 -0.48 -23.29
CA LYS A 113 0.93 -0.58 -23.45
C LYS A 113 0.51 -1.93 -22.87
N CYS A 114 -0.37 -1.95 -21.87
CA CYS A 114 -0.98 -3.20 -21.42
C CYS A 114 -2.50 -3.11 -21.59
N SER A 115 -3.02 -4.14 -22.27
CA SER A 115 -4.41 -4.37 -22.59
C SER A 115 -5.05 -5.30 -21.53
N CYS A 116 -6.24 -4.89 -21.10
CA CYS A 116 -7.33 -5.52 -20.33
C CYS A 116 -7.35 -7.07 -20.09
N SER A 117 -7.85 -7.53 -18.92
CA SER A 117 -9.26 -7.98 -18.73
C SER A 117 -9.50 -8.68 -17.37
N ARG A 118 -10.79 -8.78 -17.00
CA ARG A 118 -11.39 -9.26 -15.74
C ARG A 118 -11.03 -10.70 -15.34
N SER A 119 -11.07 -10.92 -14.02
CA SER A 119 -11.15 -12.18 -13.28
C SER A 119 -9.83 -12.93 -13.02
N PHE A 120 -9.38 -12.80 -11.76
CA PHE A 120 -8.70 -13.80 -10.94
C PHE A 120 -7.36 -14.40 -11.45
N PHE A 121 -6.35 -14.32 -10.57
CA PHE A 121 -5.04 -14.98 -10.59
C PHE A 121 -3.94 -14.46 -11.55
N THR A 122 -2.91 -13.89 -10.92
CA THR A 122 -1.49 -13.86 -11.36
C THR A 122 -1.17 -13.28 -12.74
N CYS A 123 -0.77 -12.01 -12.77
CA CYS A 123 0.03 -11.48 -13.88
C CYS A 123 1.51 -11.79 -13.59
N SER A 124 1.91 -13.01 -13.94
CA SER A 124 3.29 -13.50 -13.91
C SER A 124 3.83 -13.45 -15.34
N SER A 125 4.26 -12.27 -15.79
CA SER A 125 5.40 -12.08 -16.70
C SER A 125 5.43 -10.63 -17.20
N CYS A 126 6.48 -9.93 -16.80
CA CYS A 126 6.88 -8.67 -17.41
C CYS A 126 7.76 -9.04 -18.60
N GLU A 127 7.18 -9.18 -19.79
CA GLU A 127 7.97 -9.34 -21.01
C GLU A 127 8.58 -8.00 -21.39
N ILE A 128 9.91 -7.97 -21.36
CA ILE A 128 10.74 -6.82 -21.69
C ILE A 128 10.98 -6.89 -23.20
N VAL A 129 10.03 -6.41 -24.01
CA VAL A 129 10.24 -6.34 -25.46
C VAL A 129 11.13 -5.14 -25.78
N THR A 130 12.36 -5.45 -26.21
CA THR A 130 13.29 -4.53 -26.88
C THR A 130 13.02 -4.57 -28.38
N SER A 131 12.72 -3.41 -28.98
CA SER A 131 13.09 -3.17 -30.38
C SER A 131 14.30 -2.25 -30.39
#